data_AF-A0A925UBE0-F1
#
_entry.id   AF-A0A925UBE0-F1
#
_cell.length_a   1.000
_cell.length_b   1.000
_cell.length_c   1.000
_cell.angle_alpha   90.00
_cell.angle_beta   90.00
_cell.angle_gamma   90.00
#
_symmetry.space_group_name_H-M   'P 1'
#
loop_
_entity.id
_entity.type
_entity.pdbx_description
1 polymer ?
#
loop_
_entity_poly.entity_id
_entity_poly.type
_entity_poly.pdbx_seq_one_letter_code
_entity_poly.pdbx_strand_id
1 'polypeptide(L)'
;MNQTFNLNRFSNLFIKHTADNYKTYLMAFSVLLGVLFLIMGFTAYVSGGQIGERAQIPVFLFVLLLSGTIFTSIVFADLGNKKKAISILTLPASHFEKYLIGWLYSFVIFQLLFIPAFYLMVMLLNHLGSLYSTADDAQLLNLFDEEHKVYYVFYLYAVLHAICLWGSVFFEKHHFIKTAFCFFIGMFLLMFLNTQLMSLLLDDKKILSAVPFTQVDLLDISGENYRVETPIEEYIYIGIIISVIVVILWACSFYRLKEKEV
;
A
#
# COMPACT_ATOMS: atom_id res chain seq x y z
N MET A 1 17.64 -27.97 -16.50
CA MET A 1 17.48 -26.53 -16.18
C MET A 1 17.75 -26.35 -14.70
N ASN A 2 18.76 -25.54 -14.32
CA ASN A 2 19.00 -25.24 -12.91
C ASN A 2 17.86 -24.36 -12.38
N GLN A 3 17.07 -24.93 -11.46
CA GLN A 3 15.98 -24.25 -10.75
C GLN A 3 16.49 -23.40 -9.57
N THR A 4 17.79 -23.49 -9.26
CA THR A 4 18.44 -22.70 -8.23
C THR A 4 18.55 -21.24 -8.66
N PHE A 5 18.40 -20.35 -7.69
CA PHE A 5 18.62 -18.91 -7.87
C PHE A 5 20.07 -18.65 -8.31
N ASN A 6 20.24 -17.77 -9.30
CA ASN A 6 21.56 -17.33 -9.76
C ASN A 6 21.58 -15.81 -9.94
N LEU A 7 22.46 -15.14 -9.20
CA LEU A 7 22.57 -13.67 -9.20
C LEU A 7 22.89 -13.07 -10.56
N ASN A 8 23.79 -13.68 -11.34
CA ASN A 8 24.15 -13.16 -12.67
C ASN A 8 22.97 -13.23 -13.63
N ARG A 9 22.23 -14.34 -13.60
CA ARG A 9 21.02 -14.51 -14.39
C ARG A 9 19.92 -13.53 -13.95
N PHE A 10 19.75 -13.37 -12.64
CA PHE A 10 18.79 -12.43 -12.07
C PHE A 10 19.09 -10.98 -12.47
N SER A 11 20.34 -10.56 -12.41
CA SER A 11 20.75 -9.20 -12.83
C SER A 11 20.47 -8.96 -14.33
N ASN A 12 20.82 -9.91 -15.19
CA ASN A 12 20.51 -9.81 -16.62
C ASN A 12 19.00 -9.75 -16.88
N LEU A 13 18.21 -10.53 -16.14
CA LEU A 13 16.76 -10.51 -16.22
C LEU A 13 16.19 -9.18 -15.73
N PHE A 14 16.74 -8.62 -14.65
CA PHE A 14 16.37 -7.31 -14.13
C PHE A 14 16.62 -6.21 -15.15
N ILE A 15 17.82 -6.16 -15.75
CA ILE A 15 18.16 -5.19 -16.79
C ILE A 15 17.22 -5.31 -17.98
N LYS A 16 16.96 -6.54 -18.44
CA LYS A 16 16.02 -6.78 -19.54
C LYS A 16 14.60 -6.32 -19.22
N HIS A 17 14.07 -6.72 -18.07
CA HIS A 17 12.73 -6.34 -17.64
C HIS A 17 12.57 -4.82 -17.52
N THR A 18 13.63 -4.14 -17.05
CA THR A 18 13.72 -2.69 -17.00
C THR A 18 13.67 -2.10 -18.41
N ALA A 19 14.51 -2.59 -19.32
CA ALA A 19 14.57 -2.11 -20.71
C ALA A 19 13.27 -2.34 -21.49
N ASP A 20 12.54 -3.41 -21.18
CA ASP A 20 11.27 -3.72 -21.83
C ASP A 20 10.12 -2.83 -21.30
N ASN A 21 10.14 -2.44 -20.03
CA ASN A 21 9.04 -1.74 -19.36
C ASN A 21 9.33 -0.29 -18.95
N TYR A 22 10.53 0.24 -19.21
CA TYR A 22 10.93 1.57 -18.72
C TYR A 22 9.97 2.69 -19.14
N LYS A 23 9.41 2.64 -20.37
CA LYS A 23 8.45 3.65 -20.86
C LYS A 23 7.18 3.65 -20.01
N THR A 24 6.66 2.46 -19.69
CA THR A 24 5.47 2.29 -18.85
C THR A 24 5.74 2.79 -17.44
N TYR A 25 6.91 2.46 -16.87
CA TYR A 25 7.27 2.87 -15.50
C TYR A 25 7.56 4.36 -15.40
N LEU A 26 8.25 4.95 -16.38
CA LEU A 26 8.43 6.40 -16.45
C LEU A 26 7.10 7.13 -16.59
N MET A 27 6.19 6.63 -17.44
CA MET A 27 4.86 7.20 -17.57
C MET A 27 4.09 7.15 -16.25
N ALA A 28 4.10 5.99 -15.56
CA ALA A 28 3.47 5.85 -14.25
C ALA A 28 4.08 6.81 -13.22
N PHE A 29 5.42 6.97 -13.22
CA PHE A 29 6.12 7.89 -12.35
C PHE A 29 5.80 9.36 -12.66
N SER A 30 5.72 9.76 -13.93
CA SER A 30 5.31 11.10 -14.34
C SER A 30 3.87 11.41 -13.93
N VAL A 31 2.96 10.43 -14.06
CA VAL A 31 1.58 10.57 -13.57
C VAL A 31 1.56 10.72 -12.06
N LEU A 32 2.36 9.94 -11.32
CA LEU A 32 2.50 10.08 -9.88
C LEU A 32 2.95 11.50 -9.48
N LEU A 33 3.99 12.03 -10.13
CA LEU A 33 4.45 13.41 -9.90
C LEU A 33 3.35 14.44 -10.19
N GLY A 34 2.62 14.27 -11.28
CA GLY A 34 1.49 15.14 -11.63
C GLY A 34 0.36 15.10 -10.59
N VAL A 35 -0.01 13.91 -10.11
CA VAL A 35 -1.02 13.73 -9.06
C VAL A 35 -0.58 14.36 -7.75
N LEU A 36 0.68 14.14 -7.34
CA LEU A 36 1.26 14.79 -6.16
C LEU A 36 1.22 16.30 -6.29
N PHE A 37 1.67 16.85 -7.43
CA PHE A 37 1.65 18.28 -7.69
C PHE A 37 0.23 18.87 -7.63
N LEU A 38 -0.76 18.20 -8.21
CA LEU A 38 -2.15 18.67 -8.21
C LEU A 38 -2.76 18.66 -6.81
N ILE A 39 -2.65 17.54 -6.09
CA ILE A 39 -3.24 17.40 -4.75
C ILE A 39 -2.55 18.35 -3.78
N MET A 40 -1.21 18.33 -3.74
CA MET A 40 -0.45 19.18 -2.83
C MET A 40 -0.57 20.66 -3.22
N GLY A 41 -0.54 20.98 -4.51
CA GLY A 41 -0.70 22.35 -5.01
C GLY A 41 -2.06 22.92 -4.63
N PHE A 42 -3.12 22.12 -4.72
CA PHE A 42 -4.44 22.50 -4.22
C PHE A 42 -4.42 22.72 -2.70
N THR A 43 -3.80 21.83 -1.92
CA THR A 43 -3.70 22.02 -0.47
C THR A 43 -2.90 23.27 -0.09
N ALA A 44 -1.82 23.58 -0.81
CA ALA A 44 -1.01 24.77 -0.61
C ALA A 44 -1.81 26.03 -0.95
N TYR A 45 -2.57 26.01 -2.05
CA TYR A 45 -3.43 27.13 -2.47
C TYR A 45 -4.47 27.47 -1.39
N VAL A 46 -5.16 26.45 -0.87
CA VAL A 46 -6.16 26.64 0.20
C VAL A 46 -5.52 27.12 1.51
N SER A 47 -4.28 26.69 1.78
CA SER A 47 -3.57 26.99 3.04
C SER A 47 -2.75 28.29 3.00
N GLY A 48 -2.91 29.12 1.96
CA GLY A 48 -2.21 30.42 1.88
C GLY A 48 -0.75 30.33 1.42
N GLY A 49 -0.39 29.28 0.68
CA GLY A 49 0.89 29.14 -0.02
C GLY A 49 1.81 28.05 0.54
N GLN A 50 1.60 27.58 1.77
CA GLN A 50 2.46 26.57 2.40
C GLN A 50 1.66 25.36 2.88
N ILE A 51 2.31 24.21 2.94
CA ILE A 51 1.68 22.97 3.41
C ILE A 51 2.28 22.61 4.77
N GLY A 52 1.52 22.82 5.84
CA GLY A 52 1.93 22.38 7.17
C GLY A 52 2.01 20.85 7.27
N GLU A 53 2.83 20.34 8.18
CA GLU A 53 3.07 18.90 8.38
C GLU A 53 1.78 18.09 8.51
N ARG A 54 0.82 18.56 9.31
CA ARG A 54 -0.47 17.89 9.53
C ARG A 54 -1.29 17.70 8.24
N ALA A 55 -1.16 18.62 7.28
CA ALA A 55 -1.83 18.51 5.98
C ALA A 55 -1.08 17.56 5.03
N GLN A 56 0.23 17.36 5.22
CA GLN A 56 1.04 16.42 4.44
C GLN A 56 0.71 14.96 4.76
N ILE A 57 0.38 14.64 6.02
CA ILE A 57 0.07 13.26 6.47
C ILE A 57 -1.03 12.59 5.62
N PRO A 58 -2.26 13.12 5.51
CA PRO A 58 -3.32 12.44 4.77
C PRO A 58 -2.99 12.30 3.28
N VAL A 59 -2.27 13.27 2.69
CA VAL A 59 -1.81 13.20 1.30
C VAL A 59 -0.78 12.09 1.12
N PHE A 60 0.20 11.99 2.02
CA PHE A 60 1.21 10.94 2.00
C PHE A 60 0.56 9.56 2.06
N LEU A 61 -0.31 9.35 3.06
CA LEU A 61 -1.02 8.09 3.26
C LEU A 61 -1.84 7.71 2.03
N PHE A 62 -2.71 8.62 1.57
CA PHE A 62 -3.64 8.34 0.49
C PHE A 62 -2.92 8.05 -0.82
N VAL A 63 -1.96 8.91 -1.20
CA VAL A 63 -1.25 8.75 -2.48
C VAL A 63 -0.35 7.53 -2.45
N LEU A 64 0.37 7.24 -1.35
CA LEU A 64 1.21 6.04 -1.25
C LEU A 64 0.38 4.76 -1.43
N LEU A 65 -0.72 4.63 -0.68
CA LEU A 65 -1.55 3.42 -0.70
C LEU A 65 -2.26 3.24 -2.04
N LEU A 66 -2.86 4.30 -2.58
CA LEU A 66 -3.61 4.21 -3.84
C LEU A 66 -2.68 4.00 -5.03
N SER A 67 -1.65 4.83 -5.18
CA SER A 67 -0.75 4.72 -6.33
C SER A 67 0.08 3.43 -6.28
N GLY A 68 0.48 2.98 -5.09
CA GLY A 68 1.24 1.75 -4.93
C GLY A 68 0.44 0.49 -5.22
N THR A 69 -0.85 0.44 -4.85
CA THR A 69 -1.74 -0.69 -5.19
C THR A 69 -2.08 -0.74 -6.68
N ILE A 70 -2.28 0.42 -7.31
CA ILE A 70 -2.44 0.54 -8.76
C ILE A 70 -1.17 0.08 -9.48
N PHE A 71 0.00 0.56 -9.04
CA PHE A 71 1.28 0.21 -9.65
C PHE A 71 1.59 -1.28 -9.52
N THR A 72 1.32 -1.88 -8.35
CA THR A 72 1.42 -3.34 -8.16
C THR A 72 0.55 -4.09 -9.15
N SER A 73 -0.68 -3.63 -9.36
CA SER A 73 -1.58 -4.24 -10.34
C SER A 73 -1.07 -4.11 -11.78
N ILE A 74 -0.43 -3.01 -12.15
CA ILE A 74 0.18 -2.82 -13.48
C ILE A 74 1.36 -3.79 -13.67
N VAL A 75 2.27 -3.88 -12.70
CA VAL A 75 3.45 -4.75 -12.77
C VAL A 75 3.04 -6.22 -12.91
N PHE A 76 2.04 -6.66 -12.16
CA PHE A 76 1.59 -8.06 -12.19
C PHE A 76 0.54 -8.36 -13.27
N ALA A 77 -0.11 -7.36 -13.85
CA ALA A 77 -0.99 -7.55 -15.02
C ALA A 77 -0.23 -8.17 -16.19
N ASP A 78 1.02 -7.76 -16.39
CA ASP A 78 1.87 -8.27 -17.47
C ASP A 78 2.33 -9.71 -17.22
N LEU A 79 2.51 -10.10 -15.95
CA LEU A 79 2.80 -11.48 -15.54
C LEU A 79 1.56 -12.38 -15.61
N GLY A 80 0.36 -11.86 -15.33
CA GLY A 80 -0.90 -12.60 -15.42
C GLY A 80 -1.45 -12.78 -16.84
N ASN A 81 -0.94 -12.01 -17.82
CA ASN A 81 -1.43 -12.04 -19.19
C ASN A 81 -0.75 -13.12 -20.03
N LYS A 82 -1.51 -14.17 -20.39
CA LYS A 82 -1.04 -15.34 -21.17
C LYS A 82 -0.22 -14.98 -22.41
N LYS A 83 -0.49 -13.87 -23.11
CA LYS A 83 0.25 -13.48 -24.33
C LYS A 83 1.64 -12.91 -24.06
N LYS A 84 1.80 -12.10 -23.01
CA LYS A 84 3.12 -11.57 -22.58
C LYS A 84 3.88 -12.60 -21.74
N ALA A 85 3.15 -13.41 -20.98
CA ALA A 85 3.70 -14.52 -20.22
C ALA A 85 4.51 -15.46 -21.11
N ILE A 86 4.08 -15.81 -22.34
CA ILE A 86 4.86 -16.68 -23.25
C ILE A 86 6.27 -16.14 -23.53
N SER A 87 6.44 -14.83 -23.73
CA SER A 87 7.76 -14.21 -23.97
C SER A 87 8.65 -14.22 -22.72
N ILE A 88 8.05 -14.05 -21.54
CA ILE A 88 8.76 -14.10 -20.26
C ILE A 88 9.05 -15.55 -19.85
N LEU A 89 8.19 -16.48 -20.24
CA LEU A 89 8.26 -17.91 -19.95
C LEU A 89 9.36 -18.61 -20.72
N THR A 90 9.60 -18.20 -21.97
CA THR A 90 10.69 -18.74 -22.79
C THR A 90 12.08 -18.31 -22.33
N LEU A 91 12.18 -17.31 -21.43
CA LEU A 91 13.47 -16.93 -20.85
C LEU A 91 13.95 -18.03 -19.88
N PRO A 92 15.23 -18.44 -19.98
CA PRO A 92 15.80 -19.53 -19.18
C PRO A 92 16.10 -19.10 -17.74
N ALA A 93 15.13 -18.50 -17.05
CA ALA A 93 15.19 -18.03 -15.67
C ALA A 93 14.23 -18.80 -14.77
N SER A 94 14.57 -18.90 -13.48
CA SER A 94 13.74 -19.56 -12.49
C SER A 94 12.42 -18.80 -12.28
N HIS A 95 11.34 -19.53 -11.99
CA HIS A 95 10.05 -18.93 -11.62
C HIS A 95 10.18 -17.94 -10.47
N PHE A 96 11.05 -18.26 -9.50
CA PHE A 96 11.31 -17.40 -8.35
C PHE A 96 11.96 -16.07 -8.75
N GLU A 97 12.92 -16.09 -9.69
CA GLU A 97 13.59 -14.88 -10.15
C GLU A 97 12.62 -13.94 -10.87
N LYS A 98 11.71 -14.50 -11.69
CA LYS A 98 10.67 -13.73 -12.41
C LYS A 98 9.70 -13.07 -11.43
N TYR A 99 9.21 -13.82 -10.45
CA TYR A 99 8.35 -13.30 -9.39
C TYR A 99 9.04 -12.22 -8.56
N LEU A 100 10.30 -12.45 -8.17
CA LEU A 100 11.08 -11.54 -7.32
C LEU A 100 11.31 -10.19 -8.00
N ILE A 101 11.48 -10.14 -9.33
CA ILE A 101 11.59 -8.87 -10.07
C ILE A 101 10.30 -8.06 -9.95
N GLY A 102 9.14 -8.67 -10.22
CA GLY A 102 7.86 -7.99 -10.09
C GLY A 102 7.61 -7.50 -8.66
N TRP A 103 7.95 -8.34 -7.68
CA TRP A 103 7.85 -7.99 -6.26
C TRP A 103 8.77 -6.82 -5.90
N LEU A 104 10.04 -6.83 -6.31
CA LEU A 104 10.98 -5.73 -6.05
C LEU A 104 10.54 -4.41 -6.69
N TYR A 105 10.07 -4.45 -7.93
CA TYR A 105 9.57 -3.26 -8.62
C TYR A 105 8.37 -2.66 -7.91
N SER A 106 7.37 -3.49 -7.64
CA SER A 106 6.11 -3.04 -7.05
C SER A 106 6.21 -2.68 -5.58
N PHE A 107 7.04 -3.38 -4.78
CA PHE A 107 7.13 -3.16 -3.33
C PHE A 107 8.28 -2.22 -2.96
N VAL A 108 9.52 -2.55 -3.34
CA VAL A 108 10.73 -1.85 -2.86
C VAL A 108 11.02 -0.61 -3.69
N ILE A 109 11.19 -0.76 -5.00
CA ILE A 109 11.56 0.33 -5.91
C ILE A 109 10.48 1.41 -5.92
N PHE A 110 9.21 1.02 -5.91
CA PHE A 110 8.10 1.96 -5.81
C PHE A 110 8.22 2.88 -4.58
N GLN A 111 8.45 2.32 -3.38
CA GLN A 111 8.62 3.13 -2.16
C GLN A 111 9.85 4.03 -2.23
N LEU A 112 10.98 3.50 -2.74
CA LEU A 112 12.23 4.25 -2.92
C LEU A 112 12.09 5.42 -3.90
N LEU A 113 11.17 5.34 -4.87
CA LEU A 113 10.89 6.44 -5.79
C LEU A 113 9.80 7.38 -5.26
N PHE A 114 8.80 6.84 -4.56
CA PHE A 114 7.70 7.61 -4.01
C PHE A 114 8.16 8.58 -2.93
N ILE A 115 8.96 8.13 -1.96
CA ILE A 115 9.36 8.95 -0.81
C ILE A 115 10.13 10.21 -1.28
N PRO A 116 11.18 10.11 -2.11
CA PRO A 116 11.86 11.30 -2.62
C PRO A 116 10.97 12.16 -3.52
N ALA A 117 10.11 11.56 -4.33
CA ALA A 117 9.17 12.30 -5.17
C ALA A 117 8.20 13.16 -4.34
N PHE A 118 7.67 12.60 -3.25
CA PHE A 118 6.82 13.31 -2.31
C PHE A 118 7.55 14.50 -1.68
N TYR A 119 8.74 14.28 -1.11
CA TYR A 119 9.52 15.34 -0.48
C TYR A 119 9.94 16.41 -1.49
N LEU A 120 10.32 16.02 -2.71
CA LEU A 120 10.63 16.96 -3.79
C LEU A 120 9.43 17.88 -4.09
N MET A 121 8.21 17.32 -4.14
CA MET A 121 7.00 18.12 -4.38
C MET A 121 6.67 19.06 -3.22
N VAL A 122 6.81 18.60 -1.97
CA VAL A 122 6.63 19.46 -0.79
C VAL A 122 7.63 20.62 -0.80
N MET A 123 8.92 20.32 -1.04
CA MET A 123 9.97 21.35 -1.12
C MET A 123 9.71 22.34 -2.25
N LEU A 124 9.32 21.85 -3.43
CA LEU A 124 8.99 22.69 -4.59
C LEU A 124 7.84 23.65 -4.28
N LEU A 125 6.73 23.13 -3.74
CA LEU A 125 5.54 23.93 -3.47
C LEU A 125 5.75 24.91 -2.31
N ASN A 126 6.45 24.50 -1.25
CA ASN A 126 6.80 25.41 -0.16
C ASN A 126 7.74 26.53 -0.64
N HIS A 127 8.70 26.22 -1.53
CA HIS A 127 9.54 27.23 -2.14
C HIS A 127 8.72 28.23 -2.97
N LEU A 128 7.82 27.74 -3.84
CA LEU A 128 6.92 28.60 -4.60
C LEU A 128 6.02 29.44 -3.68
N GLY A 129 5.52 28.87 -2.59
CA GLY A 129 4.72 29.55 -1.58
C GLY A 129 5.45 30.66 -0.84
N SER A 130 6.71 30.44 -0.50
CA SER A 130 7.56 31.44 0.19
C SER A 130 7.77 32.71 -0.64
N LEU A 131 7.62 32.65 -1.96
CA LEU A 131 7.67 33.84 -2.83
C LEU A 131 6.45 34.76 -2.65
N TYR A 132 5.34 34.25 -2.12
CA TYR A 132 4.07 34.97 -1.99
C TYR A 132 3.64 35.15 -0.53
N SER A 133 4.20 34.41 0.43
CA SER A 133 3.82 34.41 1.83
C SER A 133 5.05 34.44 2.75
N THR A 134 5.03 35.33 3.75
CA THR A 134 6.08 35.51 4.77
C THR A 134 5.91 34.58 5.98
N ALA A 135 5.03 33.59 5.90
CA ALA A 135 4.85 32.63 6.98
C ALA A 135 6.15 31.83 7.18
N ASP A 136 6.72 31.92 8.38
CA ASP A 136 7.83 31.08 8.81
C ASP A 136 7.27 29.70 9.21
N ASP A 137 8.06 28.66 8.93
CA ASP A 137 7.85 27.25 9.27
C ASP A 137 6.99 26.39 8.32
N ALA A 138 7.45 26.29 7.07
CA ALA A 138 7.15 25.14 6.22
C ALA A 138 7.92 23.89 6.72
N GLN A 139 7.36 23.19 7.71
CA GLN A 139 7.95 21.96 8.24
C GLN A 139 7.75 20.77 7.29
N LEU A 140 8.81 19.98 7.08
CA LEU A 140 8.72 18.73 6.33
C LEU A 140 8.17 17.64 7.23
N LEU A 141 7.27 16.82 6.68
CA LEU A 141 6.74 15.65 7.38
C LEU A 141 7.86 14.75 7.91
N ASN A 142 7.87 14.51 9.22
CA ASN A 142 8.73 13.51 9.82
C ASN A 142 8.03 12.14 9.83
N LEU A 143 8.48 11.22 8.97
CA LEU A 143 7.88 9.88 8.86
C LEU A 143 8.09 9.02 10.11
N PHE A 144 9.12 9.32 10.90
CA PHE A 144 9.52 8.56 12.09
C PHE A 144 9.16 9.28 13.39
N ASP A 145 8.26 10.27 13.30
CA ASP A 145 7.72 10.93 14.47
C ASP A 145 6.93 9.97 15.37
N GLU A 146 7.14 10.07 16.69
CA GLU A 146 6.52 9.20 17.69
C GLU A 146 5.07 9.61 18.01
N GLU A 147 4.70 10.87 17.76
CA GLU A 147 3.35 11.37 18.02
C GLU A 147 2.37 10.85 16.96
N HIS A 148 2.68 11.06 15.68
CA HIS A 148 1.78 10.71 14.58
C HIS A 148 2.00 9.29 14.02
N LYS A 149 3.17 8.69 14.28
CA LYS A 149 3.53 7.30 13.91
C LYS A 149 3.26 6.96 12.44
N VAL A 150 3.57 7.90 11.53
CA VAL A 150 3.24 7.79 10.10
C VAL A 150 3.87 6.56 9.44
N TYR A 151 5.01 6.08 9.95
CA TYR A 151 5.68 4.87 9.50
C TYR A 151 4.79 3.60 9.47
N TYR A 152 3.69 3.53 10.23
CA TYR A 152 2.73 2.41 10.13
C TYR A 152 2.09 2.29 8.74
N VAL A 153 2.12 3.33 7.93
CA VAL A 153 1.65 3.26 6.54
C VAL A 153 2.45 2.27 5.70
N PHE A 154 3.74 2.07 5.96
CA PHE A 154 4.54 1.08 5.24
C PHE A 154 4.06 -0.33 5.55
N TYR A 155 3.60 -0.55 6.79
CA TYR A 155 2.99 -1.80 7.21
C TYR A 155 1.65 -2.03 6.51
N LEU A 156 0.78 -1.02 6.52
CA LEU A 156 -0.50 -1.07 5.81
C LEU A 156 -0.30 -1.26 4.30
N TYR A 157 0.72 -0.62 3.73
CA TYR A 157 1.09 -0.79 2.34
C TYR A 157 1.52 -2.23 2.04
N ALA A 158 2.30 -2.87 2.91
CA ALA A 158 2.66 -4.28 2.74
C ALA A 158 1.44 -5.21 2.73
N VAL A 159 0.46 -4.94 3.60
CA VAL A 159 -0.82 -5.67 3.62
C VAL A 159 -1.59 -5.50 2.31
N LEU A 160 -1.81 -4.25 1.88
CA LEU A 160 -2.54 -3.97 0.65
C LEU A 160 -1.79 -4.49 -0.58
N HIS A 161 -0.46 -4.37 -0.60
CA HIS A 161 0.41 -4.91 -1.64
C HIS A 161 0.22 -6.43 -1.75
N ALA A 162 0.26 -7.16 -0.64
CA ALA A 162 0.06 -8.61 -0.64
C ALA A 162 -1.32 -9.02 -1.14
N ILE A 163 -2.38 -8.30 -0.75
CA ILE A 163 -3.75 -8.54 -1.22
C ILE A 163 -3.87 -8.26 -2.73
N CYS A 164 -3.36 -7.11 -3.19
CA CYS A 164 -3.37 -6.74 -4.61
C CYS A 164 -2.57 -7.71 -5.47
N LEU A 165 -1.39 -8.11 -4.99
CA LEU A 165 -0.54 -9.11 -5.61
C LEU A 165 -1.30 -10.43 -5.76
N TRP A 166 -1.88 -10.95 -4.68
CA TRP A 166 -2.65 -12.18 -4.70
C TRP A 166 -3.85 -12.11 -5.64
N GLY A 167 -4.61 -11.02 -5.58
CA GLY A 167 -5.75 -10.78 -6.46
C GLY A 167 -5.36 -10.65 -7.94
N SER A 168 -4.21 -10.04 -8.25
CA SER A 168 -3.67 -9.93 -9.61
C SER A 168 -3.36 -11.28 -10.23
N VAL A 169 -2.91 -12.24 -9.42
CA VAL A 169 -2.60 -13.60 -9.86
C VAL A 169 -3.88 -14.46 -9.90
N PHE A 170 -4.85 -14.24 -9.01
CA PHE A 170 -6.09 -15.03 -8.96
C PHE A 170 -7.04 -14.69 -10.12
N PHE A 171 -7.26 -13.41 -10.42
CA PHE A 171 -8.22 -12.97 -11.43
C PHE A 171 -7.56 -12.73 -12.81
N GLU A 172 -8.04 -13.40 -13.87
CA GLU A 172 -7.46 -13.23 -15.22
C GLU A 172 -7.85 -11.90 -15.90
N LYS A 173 -9.03 -11.34 -15.58
CA LYS A 173 -9.55 -10.09 -16.17
C LYS A 173 -10.10 -9.18 -15.08
N HIS A 174 -9.87 -7.88 -15.24
CA HIS A 174 -10.30 -6.83 -14.29
C HIS A 174 -9.82 -7.11 -12.86
N HIS A 175 -8.58 -7.61 -12.72
CA HIS A 175 -8.07 -8.07 -11.44
C HIS A 175 -8.10 -6.99 -10.37
N PHE A 176 -7.72 -5.75 -10.70
CA PHE A 176 -7.75 -4.65 -9.73
C PHE A 176 -9.16 -4.40 -9.19
N ILE A 177 -10.16 -4.28 -10.07
CA ILE A 177 -11.55 -4.03 -9.68
C ILE A 177 -12.10 -5.17 -8.82
N LYS A 178 -11.87 -6.43 -9.21
CA LYS A 178 -12.35 -7.59 -8.46
C LYS A 178 -11.68 -7.73 -7.10
N THR A 179 -10.39 -7.43 -7.03
CA THR A 179 -9.63 -7.47 -5.77
C THR A 179 -10.10 -6.38 -4.82
N ALA A 180 -10.26 -5.16 -5.32
CA ALA A 180 -10.82 -4.05 -4.54
C ALA A 180 -12.23 -4.38 -4.04
N PHE A 181 -13.10 -4.93 -4.90
CA PHE A 181 -14.46 -5.33 -4.51
C PHE A 181 -14.45 -6.42 -3.42
N CYS A 182 -13.63 -7.46 -3.57
CA CYS A 182 -13.48 -8.51 -2.57
C CYS A 182 -12.93 -7.97 -1.25
N PHE A 183 -11.95 -7.06 -1.31
CA PHE A 183 -11.39 -6.39 -0.14
C PHE A 183 -12.44 -5.57 0.60
N PHE A 184 -13.19 -4.71 -0.10
CA PHE A 184 -14.22 -3.88 0.53
C PHE A 184 -15.37 -4.71 1.12
N ILE A 185 -15.82 -5.76 0.44
CA ILE A 185 -16.82 -6.68 1.00
C ILE A 185 -16.28 -7.41 2.22
N GLY A 186 -15.04 -7.91 2.15
CA GLY A 186 -14.39 -8.60 3.27
C GLY A 186 -14.26 -7.70 4.50
N MET A 187 -13.80 -6.46 4.30
CA MET A 187 -13.72 -5.44 5.36
C MET A 187 -15.09 -5.11 5.94
N PHE A 188 -16.11 -4.93 5.09
CA PHE A 188 -17.48 -4.68 5.54
C PHE A 188 -18.01 -5.83 6.39
N LEU A 189 -17.85 -7.08 5.92
CA LEU A 189 -18.28 -8.27 6.66
C LEU A 189 -17.51 -8.41 7.98
N LEU A 190 -16.20 -8.14 8.00
CA LEU A 190 -15.40 -8.18 9.21
C LEU A 190 -15.90 -7.15 10.23
N MET A 191 -16.11 -5.90 9.82
CA MET A 191 -16.62 -4.84 10.70
C MET A 191 -18.03 -5.17 11.19
N PHE A 192 -18.90 -5.65 10.29
CA PHE A 192 -20.27 -6.01 10.64
C PHE A 192 -20.30 -7.17 11.65
N LEU A 193 -19.62 -8.27 11.35
CA LEU A 193 -19.56 -9.44 12.23
C LEU A 193 -18.90 -9.10 13.57
N ASN A 194 -17.84 -8.29 13.57
CA ASN A 194 -17.21 -7.83 14.81
C ASN A 194 -18.18 -7.03 15.67
N THR A 195 -18.93 -6.10 15.06
CA THR A 195 -19.93 -5.30 15.79
C THR A 195 -21.03 -6.19 16.36
N GLN A 196 -21.50 -7.20 15.62
CA GLN A 196 -22.50 -8.16 16.11
C GLN A 196 -21.98 -9.08 17.21
N LEU A 197 -20.71 -9.48 17.13
CA LEU A 197 -20.08 -10.28 18.18
C LEU A 197 -19.90 -9.45 19.45
N MET A 198 -19.46 -8.20 19.33
CA MET A 198 -19.32 -7.31 20.47
C MET A 198 -20.67 -7.00 21.11
N SER A 199 -21.74 -6.83 20.33
CA SER A 199 -23.07 -6.55 20.89
C SER A 199 -23.61 -7.75 21.67
N LEU A 200 -23.34 -8.98 21.21
CA LEU A 200 -23.68 -10.20 21.93
C LEU A 200 -22.87 -10.40 23.22
N LEU A 201 -21.60 -9.95 23.25
CA LEU A 201 -20.76 -10.09 24.44
C LEU A 201 -21.03 -9.02 25.50
N LEU A 202 -21.59 -7.87 25.09
CA LEU A 202 -21.75 -6.68 25.92
C LEU A 202 -23.23 -6.31 26.12
N ASP A 203 -24.12 -7.31 26.13
CA ASP A 203 -25.60 -7.29 26.11
C ASP A 203 -26.32 -6.02 26.62
N ASP A 204 -25.81 -5.32 27.65
CA ASP A 204 -26.42 -4.13 28.27
C ASP A 204 -25.82 -2.77 27.84
N LYS A 205 -24.82 -2.73 26.94
CA LYS A 205 -24.14 -1.50 26.52
C LYS A 205 -24.35 -1.21 25.04
N LYS A 206 -24.62 0.06 24.71
CA LYS A 206 -24.74 0.48 23.32
C LYS A 206 -23.35 0.68 22.70
N ILE A 207 -23.07 -0.05 21.63
CA ILE A 207 -21.81 0.10 20.89
C ILE A 207 -21.90 1.30 19.96
N LEU A 208 -20.97 2.25 20.12
CA LEU A 208 -20.81 3.39 19.22
C LEU A 208 -19.88 3.05 18.06
N SER A 209 -18.78 2.36 18.34
CA SER A 209 -17.81 1.92 17.34
C SER A 209 -17.09 0.66 17.84
N ALA A 210 -16.96 -0.34 16.97
CA ALA A 210 -16.22 -1.56 17.25
C ALA A 210 -15.31 -1.89 16.06
N VAL A 211 -14.18 -1.20 15.99
CA VAL A 211 -13.18 -1.47 14.96
C VAL A 211 -12.41 -2.74 15.37
N PRO A 212 -12.38 -3.78 14.52
CA PRO A 212 -11.70 -5.04 14.84
C PRO A 212 -10.27 -4.83 15.31
N PHE A 213 -9.87 -5.54 16.38
CA PHE A 213 -8.49 -5.57 16.89
C PHE A 213 -7.92 -4.21 17.33
N THR A 214 -8.77 -3.25 17.69
CA THR A 214 -8.33 -1.93 18.18
C THR A 214 -9.10 -1.55 19.45
N GLN A 215 -9.90 -0.49 19.41
CA GLN A 215 -10.68 0.00 20.53
C GLN A 215 -12.17 -0.23 20.29
N VAL A 216 -12.91 -0.41 21.38
CA VAL A 216 -14.37 -0.44 21.36
C VAL A 216 -14.88 0.76 22.15
N ASP A 217 -15.64 1.63 21.49
CA ASP A 217 -16.30 2.78 22.09
C ASP A 217 -17.73 2.38 22.46
N LEU A 218 -18.07 2.53 23.74
CA LEU A 218 -19.32 2.12 24.35
C LEU A 218 -20.03 3.33 24.97
N LEU A 219 -21.36 3.32 24.90
CA LEU A 219 -22.22 4.23 25.66
C LEU A 219 -22.96 3.43 26.72
N ASP A 220 -22.78 3.82 27.97
CA ASP A 220 -23.49 3.22 29.10
C ASP A 220 -24.92 3.80 29.23
N ILE A 221 -25.78 3.10 29.96
CA ILE A 221 -27.17 3.50 30.24
C ILE A 221 -27.21 4.86 30.97
N SER A 222 -26.15 5.17 31.73
CA SER A 222 -25.94 6.47 32.39
C SER A 222 -25.64 7.63 31.43
N GLY A 223 -25.36 7.35 30.16
CA GLY A 223 -24.97 8.35 29.15
C GLY A 223 -23.46 8.65 29.09
N GLU A 224 -22.65 7.98 29.90
CA GLU A 224 -21.18 8.10 29.90
C GLU A 224 -20.54 7.30 28.75
N ASN A 225 -19.54 7.90 28.11
CA ASN A 225 -18.76 7.25 27.04
C ASN A 225 -17.57 6.49 27.64
N TYR A 226 -17.55 5.18 27.46
CA TYR A 226 -16.44 4.33 27.86
C TYR A 226 -15.65 3.89 26.63
N ARG A 227 -14.34 4.07 26.67
CA ARG A 227 -13.43 3.52 25.67
C ARG A 227 -12.68 2.34 26.28
N VAL A 228 -12.86 1.17 25.69
CA VAL A 228 -12.07 -0.01 26.02
C VAL A 228 -10.93 -0.08 25.02
N GLU A 229 -9.73 0.26 25.48
CA GLU A 229 -8.52 0.18 24.67
C GLU A 229 -7.90 -1.21 24.81
N THR A 230 -7.47 -1.78 23.69
CA THR A 230 -6.64 -2.98 23.69
C THR A 230 -5.29 -2.65 24.33
N PRO A 231 -4.78 -3.44 25.29
CA PRO A 231 -3.47 -3.21 25.91
C PRO A 231 -2.36 -3.11 24.87
N ILE A 232 -1.36 -2.24 25.11
CA ILE A 232 -0.26 -1.99 24.16
C ILE A 232 0.48 -3.28 23.77
N GLU A 233 0.64 -4.19 24.73
CA GLU A 233 1.31 -5.49 24.55
C GLU A 233 0.59 -6.39 23.51
N GLU A 234 -0.73 -6.24 23.36
CA GLU A 234 -1.52 -7.06 22.44
C GLU A 234 -1.39 -6.63 20.97
N TYR A 235 -1.03 -5.37 20.70
CA TYR A 235 -0.77 -4.90 19.34
C TYR A 235 0.42 -5.60 18.69
N ILE A 236 1.39 -6.08 19.49
CA ILE A 236 2.53 -6.84 18.99
C ILE A 236 2.04 -8.17 18.37
N TYR A 237 1.13 -8.88 19.05
CA TYR A 237 0.58 -10.13 18.52
C TYR A 237 -0.24 -9.92 17.26
N ILE A 238 -1.04 -8.85 17.21
CA ILE A 238 -1.79 -8.46 16.01
C ILE A 238 -0.83 -8.18 14.85
N GLY A 239 0.23 -7.42 15.09
CA GLY A 239 1.28 -7.16 14.11
C GLY A 239 2.00 -8.43 13.65
N ILE A 240 2.26 -9.40 14.52
CA ILE A 240 2.85 -10.69 14.13
C ILE A 240 1.88 -11.47 13.22
N ILE A 241 0.61 -11.58 13.61
CA ILE A 241 -0.40 -12.33 12.85
C ILE A 241 -0.56 -11.73 11.45
N ILE A 242 -0.71 -10.41 11.34
CA ILE A 242 -0.87 -9.73 10.05
C ILE A 242 0.40 -9.91 9.19
N SER A 243 1.60 -9.87 9.80
CA SER A 243 2.86 -10.08 9.07
C SER A 243 2.94 -11.50 8.51
N VAL A 244 2.49 -12.50 9.28
CA VAL A 244 2.41 -13.89 8.82
C VAL A 244 1.42 -14.02 7.65
N ILE A 245 0.26 -13.37 7.73
CA ILE A 245 -0.73 -13.36 6.63
C ILE A 245 -0.13 -12.75 5.36
N VAL A 246 0.62 -11.64 5.47
CA VAL A 246 1.31 -11.01 4.34
C VAL A 246 2.28 -11.98 3.66
N VAL A 247 3.12 -12.66 4.45
CA VAL A 247 4.08 -13.64 3.92
C VAL A 247 3.38 -14.82 3.26
N ILE A 248 2.27 -15.30 3.84
CA ILE A 248 1.44 -16.36 3.25
C ILE A 248 0.86 -15.91 1.91
N LEU A 249 0.30 -14.70 1.82
CA LEU A 249 -0.27 -14.18 0.57
C LEU A 249 0.79 -14.03 -0.52
N TRP A 250 2.00 -13.56 -0.19
CA TRP A 250 3.12 -13.54 -1.13
C TRP A 250 3.50 -14.95 -1.60
N ALA A 251 3.61 -15.91 -0.70
CA ALA A 251 3.91 -17.30 -1.03
C ALA A 251 2.82 -17.93 -1.92
N CYS A 252 1.54 -17.76 -1.57
CA CYS A 252 0.40 -18.23 -2.37
C CYS A 252 0.42 -17.65 -3.78
N SER A 253 0.75 -16.36 -3.90
CA SER A 253 0.85 -15.69 -5.21
C SER A 253 1.96 -16.31 -6.06
N PHE A 254 3.10 -16.63 -5.46
CA PHE A 254 4.20 -17.31 -6.13
C PHE A 254 3.81 -18.71 -6.64
N TYR A 255 3.20 -19.54 -5.78
CA TYR A 255 2.79 -20.89 -6.17
C TYR A 255 1.71 -20.88 -7.26
N ARG A 256 0.75 -19.95 -7.18
CA ARG A 256 -0.28 -19.81 -8.20
C ARG A 256 0.27 -19.36 -9.54
N LEU A 257 1.30 -18.51 -9.55
CA LEU A 257 2.00 -18.14 -10.78
C LEU A 257 2.66 -19.37 -11.40
N LYS A 258 3.32 -20.20 -10.60
CA LYS A 258 3.94 -21.46 -11.04
C LYS A 258 2.91 -22.43 -11.66
N GLU A 259 1.72 -22.55 -11.09
CA GLU A 259 0.63 -23.40 -11.64
C GLU A 259 0.12 -22.90 -12.99
N LYS A 260 0.05 -21.59 -13.21
CA LYS A 260 -0.44 -21.01 -14.49
C LYS A 260 0.55 -21.18 -15.65
N GLU A 261 1.79 -21.52 -15.34
CA GLU A 261 2.90 -21.63 -16.29
C GLU A 261 3.13 -23.06 -16.79
N VAL A 262 2.47 -24.06 -16.18
CA VAL A 262 2.43 -25.48 -16.63
C VAL A 262 1.23 -25.69 -17.55
#